data_AF-A0A8J7IME5-F1
#
_entry.id   AF-A0A8J7IME5-F1
#
_cell.length_a   1.000
_cell.length_b   1.000
_cell.length_c   1.000
_cell.angle_alpha   90.00
_cell.angle_beta   90.00
_cell.angle_gamma   90.00
#
_symmetry.space_group_name_H-M   'P 1'
#
loop_
_entity.id
_entity.type
_entity.pdbx_description
1 polymer ?
#
loop_
_entity_poly.entity_id
_entity_poly.type
_entity_poly.pdbx_seq_one_letter_code
_entity_poly.pdbx_strand_id
1 'polypeptide(L)' 'MNYFLAIGPFQLILALLVFMPTTIALIDILRNEFSGNNKIVWLLVVLLGNFLGALLYFIIGRKQKLSATNKTS' A
#
# COMPACT_ATOMS: atom_id res chain seq x y z
N MET A 1 14.13 4.47 -34.29
CA MET A 1 13.68 5.13 -33.05
C MET A 1 13.00 4.06 -32.18
N ASN A 2 13.76 3.10 -31.64
CA ASN A 2 13.19 1.88 -31.05
C ASN A 2 13.55 1.78 -29.56
N TYR A 3 13.24 2.81 -28.78
CA TYR A 3 13.37 2.76 -27.32
C TYR A 3 12.31 1.86 -26.66
N PHE A 4 11.28 1.48 -27.41
CA PHE A 4 10.18 0.63 -26.94
C PHE A 4 10.62 -0.81 -26.61
N LEU A 5 11.70 -1.30 -27.23
CA LEU A 5 12.29 -2.62 -26.96
C LEU A 5 13.42 -2.58 -25.92
N ALA A 6 13.77 -1.39 -25.42
CA ALA A 6 14.83 -1.19 -24.43
C ALA A 6 14.30 -1.22 -22.97
N ILE A 7 13.02 -1.54 -22.76
CA ILE A 7 12.50 -1.88 -21.43
C ILE A 7 13.00 -3.29 -21.13
N GLY A 8 14.20 -3.39 -20.55
CA GLY A 8 14.79 -4.65 -20.16
C GLY A 8 13.93 -5.40 -19.13
N PRO A 9 14.11 -6.72 -18.98
CA PRO A 9 13.32 -7.54 -18.06
C PRO A 9 13.35 -7.04 -16.61
N PHE A 10 14.41 -6.32 -16.23
CA PHE A 10 14.55 -5.67 -14.93
C PHE A 10 13.46 -4.63 -14.63
N GLN A 11 13.03 -3.83 -15.63
CA GLN A 11 11.97 -2.84 -15.45
C GLN A 11 10.62 -3.50 -15.20
N LEU A 12 10.33 -4.62 -15.89
CA LEU A 12 9.11 -5.40 -15.66
C LEU A 12 9.08 -6.02 -14.27
N ILE A 13 10.22 -6.54 -13.80
CA ILE A 13 10.34 -7.09 -12.44
C ILE A 13 10.11 -6.00 -11.39
N LEU A 14 10.71 -4.83 -11.55
CA LEU A 14 10.50 -3.68 -10.66
C LEU A 14 9.04 -3.21 -10.65
N ALA A 15 8.42 -3.10 -11.83
CA ALA A 15 7.01 -2.73 -11.92
C ALA A 15 6.11 -3.74 -11.19
N LEU A 16 6.34 -5.04 -11.38
CA LEU A 16 5.60 -6.09 -10.68
C LEU A 16 5.79 -6.04 -9.16
N LEU A 17 7.03 -5.83 -8.71
CA LEU A 17 7.40 -5.74 -7.30
C LEU A 17 6.75 -4.53 -6.60
N VAL A 18 6.49 -3.46 -7.35
CA VAL A 18 5.87 -2.23 -6.86
C VAL A 18 4.33 -2.32 -6.90
N PHE A 19 3.77 -2.93 -7.94
CA PHE A 19 2.32 -3.01 -8.12
C PHE A 19 1.66 -4.02 -7.18
N MET A 20 2.29 -5.18 -6.98
CA MET A 20 1.80 -6.25 -6.09
C MET A 20 1.51 -5.79 -4.65
N PRO A 21 2.46 -5.14 -3.93
CA PRO A 21 2.21 -4.72 -2.56
C PRO A 21 1.15 -3.60 -2.48
N THR A 22 1.03 -2.77 -3.52
CA THR A 22 0.05 -1.68 -3.55
C THR A 22 -1.38 -2.21 -3.61
N THR A 23 -1.64 -3.19 -4.49
CA THR A 23 -2.96 -3.81 -4.60
C THR A 23 -3.31 -4.64 -3.38
N ILE A 24 -2.37 -5.40 -2.83
CA ILE A 24 -2.56 -6.17 -1.59
C ILE A 24 -2.85 -5.23 -0.41
N ALA A 25 -2.11 -4.13 -0.27
CA ALA A 25 -2.37 -3.13 0.78
C ALA A 25 -3.76 -2.50 0.63
N LEU A 26 -4.18 -2.17 -0.60
CA LEU A 26 -5.51 -1.62 -0.85
C LEU A 26 -6.62 -2.60 -0.46
N ILE A 27 -6.48 -3.87 -0.84
CA ILE A 27 -7.41 -4.94 -0.48
C ILE A 27 -7.42 -5.17 1.04
N ASP A 28 -6.26 -5.18 1.68
CA ASP A 28 -6.14 -5.32 3.14
C ASP A 28 -6.81 -4.14 3.87
N ILE A 29 -6.66 -2.90 3.38
CA ILE A 29 -7.33 -1.71 3.93
C ILE A 29 -8.86 -1.78 3.76
N LEU A 30 -9.34 -2.18 2.58
CA LEU A 30 -10.77 -2.29 2.30
C LEU A 30 -11.42 -3.41 3.11
N ARG A 31 -10.77 -4.58 3.16
CA ARG A 31 -11.25 -5.80 3.81
C ARG A 31 -11.11 -5.78 5.32
N ASN A 32 -10.15 -5.04 5.86
CA ASN A 32 -9.99 -4.90 7.31
C ASN A 32 -10.87 -3.76 7.84
N GLU A 33 -11.64 -4.04 8.89
CA GLU A 33 -12.44 -3.03 9.57
C GLU A 33 -11.56 -2.19 10.50
N PHE A 34 -10.93 -1.16 9.92
CA PHE A 34 -10.31 -0.11 10.71
C PHE A 34 -11.39 0.72 11.38
N SER A 35 -11.42 0.71 12.71
CA SER A 35 -12.29 1.58 13.51
C SER A 35 -11.93 3.06 13.26
N GLY A 36 -12.89 3.84 12.75
CA GLY A 36 -12.80 5.30 12.58
C GLY A 36 -12.09 5.80 11.31
N ASN A 37 -11.55 7.02 11.38
CA ASN A 37 -10.97 7.75 10.24
C ASN A 37 -9.68 7.15 9.67
N ASN A 38 -9.00 6.26 10.41
CA ASN A 38 -7.73 5.68 9.97
C ASN A 38 -7.89 4.84 8.69
N LYS A 39 -9.07 4.25 8.45
CA LYS A 39 -9.36 3.52 7.20
C LYS A 39 -9.19 4.42 5.97
N ILE A 40 -9.84 5.57 6.01
CA ILE A 40 -9.93 6.51 4.88
C ILE A 40 -8.59 7.20 4.67
N VAL A 41 -7.89 7.56 5.75
CA VAL A 41 -6.53 8.15 5.66
C VAL A 41 -5.58 7.19 4.96
N TRP A 42 -5.53 5.92 5.38
CA TRP A 42 -4.65 4.94 4.73
C TRP A 42 -5.07 4.61 3.31
N LEU A 43 -6.37 4.54 3.03
CA LEU A 43 -6.88 4.38 1.67
C LEU A 43 -6.41 5.52 0.77
N LEU A 44 -6.56 6.77 1.19
CA LEU A 44 -6.09 7.94 0.44
C LEU A 44 -4.57 7.96 0.27
N VAL A 45 -3.81 7.64 1.31
CA VAL A 45 -2.34 7.59 1.25
C VAL A 45 -1.85 6.52 0.26
N VAL A 46 -2.44 5.32 0.27
CA VAL A 46 -2.09 4.26 -0.69
C VAL A 46 -2.57 4.58 -2.10
N LEU A 47 -3.76 5.15 -2.25
CA LEU A 47 -4.34 5.49 -3.56
C LEU A 47 -3.59 6.66 -4.24
N LEU A 48 -3.27 7.72 -3.49
CA LEU A 48 -2.56 8.89 -4.01
C LEU A 48 -1.04 8.66 -4.07
N GLY A 49 -0.49 7.89 -3.13
CA GLY A 49 0.95 7.61 -3.04
C GLY A 49 1.42 6.36 -3.78
N ASN A 50 0.51 5.53 -4.33
CA ASN A 50 0.80 4.22 -4.93
C ASN A 50 1.85 3.44 -4.12
N PHE A 51 3.08 3.34 -4.64
CA PHE A 51 4.19 2.64 -4.01
C PHE A 51 4.62 3.27 -2.68
N LEU A 52 4.81 4.60 -2.65
CA LEU A 52 5.17 5.30 -1.41
C LEU A 52 4.06 5.17 -0.39
N GLY A 53 2.81 5.23 -0.84
CA GLY A 53 1.64 5.04 0.02
C GLY A 53 1.59 3.66 0.65
N ALA A 54 1.82 2.61 -0.15
CA ALA A 54 1.90 1.23 0.31
C ALA A 54 3.08 1.00 1.26
N LEU A 55 4.24 1.61 0.99
CA LEU A 55 5.41 1.55 1.86
C LEU A 55 5.13 2.22 3.22
N LEU A 56 4.51 3.40 3.22
CA LEU A 56 4.08 4.08 4.44
C LEU A 56 3.05 3.23 5.22
N TYR A 57 2.10 2.59 4.53
CA TYR A 57 1.12 1.69 5.16
C TYR A 57 1.80 0.51 5.84
N PHE A 58 2.83 -0.06 5.19
CA PHE A 58 3.55 -1.19 5.74
C PHE A 58 4.36 -0.83 7.00
N ILE A 59 4.99 0.35 7.02
CA ILE A 59 5.82 0.83 8.14
C ILE A 59 4.95 1.33 9.30
N ILE A 60 3.96 2.19 9.01
CA ILE A 60 3.19 2.94 10.02
C ILE A 60 1.77 2.37 10.15
N GLY A 61 1.08 2.12 9.03
CA GLY A 61 -0.32 1.69 9.00
C GLY A 61 -0.56 0.36 9.72
N ARG A 62 0.34 -0.60 9.57
CA ARG A 62 0.29 -1.87 10.34
C ARG A 62 0.35 -1.68 11.85
N LYS A 63 1.11 -0.70 12.36
CA LYS A 63 1.20 -0.43 13.81
C LYS A 63 -0.08 0.21 14.35
N GLN A 64 -0.73 1.07 13.56
CA GLN A 64 -2.00 1.69 13.93
C GLN A 64 -3.14 0.67 14.01
N LYS A 65 -3.13 -0.36 13.17
CA LYS A 65 -4.06 -1.51 13.24
C LYS A 65 -4.03 -2.19 14.62
N LEU A 66 -2.83 -2.36 15.19
CA LEU A 66 -2.62 -3.07 16.45
C LEU A 66 -2.98 -2.21 17.69
N SER A 67 -2.83 -0.88 17.62
CA SER A 67 -3.18 0.00 18.75
C SER A 67 -4.69 0.22 18.90
N ALA A 68 -5.47 0.14 17.81
CA ALA A 68 -6.93 0.25 17.89
C ALA A 68 -7.56 -0.86 18.76
N THR A 69 -6.92 -2.03 18.86
CA THR A 69 -7.41 -3.14 19.69
C THR A 69 -7.09 -3.00 21.19
N ASN A 70 -6.20 -2.08 21.57
CA ASN A 70 -5.68 -1.94 22.95
C ASN A 70 -6.32 -0.78 23.74
N LYS A 71 -7.33 -0.10 23.20
CA LYS A 71 -8.03 1.01 23.88
C LYS A 71 -9.19 0.58 24.80
N THR A 72 -9.24 -0.70 25.17
CA THR A 72 -10.18 -1.23 26.18
C THR A 72 -9.40 -2.05 27.20
N SER A 73 -8.59 -1.39 28.01
CA SER A 73 -8.17 -1.90 29.31
C SER A 73 -7.96 -0.76 30.28
#